data_AF-I4Z8P7-F1
#
_entry.id   AF-I4Z8P7-F1
#
_cell.length_a   1.000
_cell.length_b   1.000
_cell.length_c   1.000
_cell.angle_alpha   90.00
_cell.angle_beta   90.00
_cell.angle_gamma   90.00
#
_symmetry.space_group_name_H-M   'P 1'
#
loop_
_entity.id
_entity.type
_entity.pdbx_description
1 polymer ?
#
loop_
_entity_poly.entity_id
_entity_poly.type
_entity_poly.pdbx_seq_one_letter_code
_entity_poly.pdbx_strand_id
1 'polypeptide(L)'
;MKSILKYSLIAMGCIAFAASCSNDVSYDSEYDIKGYYNGSDPRQNLASFGETKIDVPVSILGDIAVSKDEVEKNLVINLTRPTKNGKIEFVINEAAPELATTYKDYEVGKMENIQFESSSIAIPEGQSSFEVKATLKNLGKISKNTVLPLSIKLSGDNIQNATDQSSVCYITLSPKNVLKVEAENTSFNVSLSDGEATYTSENSLRIAAQADGNITEGYTIELVANKALFDKRPKNLEKATLAPEGIVASVAAQPLTKRVLMTANFVKPESFKNTGTYVLPLQLVVTDKAGVKHPITADKQILFATFTVTKSMFTASENSLTETVLDASSWKITNRYGTSEGDIKKLFTTSTDETDGYYVHESDHHEITVDCMVETGVKSIEIDASQDQPKDVTIYFSADGQDWKQVTATENMLDKEVLSFQSGKERKTRYIKFSFNLFQESMTLDKITILK
;
A
#
# COMPACT_ATOMS: atom_id res chain seq x y z
N MET A 1 -29.18 68.59 -44.12
CA MET A 1 -30.58 69.09 -44.26
C MET A 1 -31.51 67.89 -44.31
N LYS A 2 -32.71 68.03 -43.76
CA LYS A 2 -33.69 66.99 -43.41
C LYS A 2 -33.94 65.89 -44.48
N SER A 3 -34.34 64.74 -43.92
CA SER A 3 -35.44 63.85 -44.35
C SER A 3 -35.08 62.49 -44.96
N ILE A 4 -35.54 61.46 -44.23
CA ILE A 4 -36.36 60.32 -44.68
C ILE A 4 -35.83 59.50 -45.85
N LEU A 5 -35.31 58.29 -45.54
CA LEU A 5 -35.63 57.03 -46.24
C LEU A 5 -34.90 55.86 -45.56
N LYS A 6 -35.63 54.88 -45.02
CA LYS A 6 -35.14 53.48 -44.94
C LYS A 6 -36.33 52.54 -45.12
N TYR A 7 -36.58 52.20 -46.38
CA TYR A 7 -37.23 50.95 -46.77
C TYR A 7 -36.14 49.90 -46.96
N SER A 8 -36.28 48.73 -46.36
CA SER A 8 -36.15 47.41 -47.01
C SER A 8 -36.67 46.37 -46.01
N LEU A 9 -37.82 45.71 -46.23
CA LEU A 9 -38.01 44.46 -47.00
C LEU A 9 -37.29 43.27 -46.31
N ILE A 10 -37.94 42.18 -45.88
CA ILE A 10 -38.67 41.14 -46.65
C ILE A 10 -39.50 40.32 -45.63
N ALA A 11 -40.83 40.25 -45.74
CA ALA A 11 -41.67 39.33 -46.54
C ALA A 11 -41.87 37.95 -45.86
N MET A 12 -43.12 37.62 -45.49
CA MET A 12 -44.06 36.74 -46.22
C MET A 12 -43.87 35.26 -45.84
N GLY A 13 -44.89 34.45 -45.56
CA GLY A 13 -46.35 34.61 -45.70
C GLY A 13 -47.06 33.71 -44.66
N CYS A 14 -48.31 34.02 -44.29
CA CYS A 14 -49.54 33.41 -44.83
C CYS A 14 -49.59 31.91 -44.49
N ILE A 15 -50.63 31.35 -43.86
CA ILE A 15 -52.05 31.36 -44.25
C ILE A 15 -52.91 31.04 -43.03
N ALA A 16 -54.13 31.56 -43.07
CA ALA A 16 -55.18 31.49 -42.07
C ALA A 16 -56.03 30.20 -42.15
N PHE A 17 -56.64 29.85 -41.01
CA PHE A 17 -57.92 29.14 -40.79
C PHE A 17 -58.27 27.88 -41.62
N ALA A 18 -58.35 26.73 -40.95
CA ALA A 18 -59.62 26.10 -40.52
C ALA A 18 -59.50 24.56 -40.36
N ALA A 19 -60.21 24.05 -39.35
CA ALA A 19 -60.65 22.67 -39.14
C ALA A 19 -59.63 21.59 -38.74
N SER A 20 -59.69 21.18 -37.46
CA SER A 20 -59.66 19.80 -36.95
C SER A 20 -59.38 19.88 -35.44
N CYS A 21 -60.37 19.76 -34.57
CA CYS A 21 -60.76 18.50 -33.92
C CYS A 21 -59.58 17.76 -33.26
N SER A 22 -59.69 17.64 -31.93
CA SER A 22 -58.94 16.80 -30.99
C SER A 22 -57.42 16.82 -31.10
N ASN A 23 -56.79 17.67 -30.28
CA ASN A 23 -55.64 17.15 -29.55
C ASN A 23 -56.20 16.63 -28.23
N ASP A 24 -56.28 15.31 -28.11
CA ASP A 24 -56.15 14.66 -26.81
C ASP A 24 -54.97 15.33 -26.10
N VAL A 25 -55.26 16.09 -25.06
CA VAL A 25 -54.23 16.58 -24.16
C VAL A 25 -53.89 15.38 -23.29
N SER A 26 -53.06 14.46 -23.82
CA SER A 26 -52.48 13.40 -23.02
C SER A 26 -51.73 14.06 -21.87
N TYR A 27 -52.17 13.77 -20.65
CA TYR A 27 -51.64 14.30 -19.39
C TYR A 27 -50.25 13.74 -19.03
N ASP A 28 -49.46 13.35 -20.03
CA ASP A 28 -48.30 12.46 -19.88
C ASP A 28 -46.94 13.15 -20.09
N SER A 29 -46.86 14.46 -20.30
CA SER A 29 -45.55 15.07 -20.57
C SER A 29 -45.30 16.50 -20.10
N GLU A 30 -46.05 17.03 -19.14
CA GLU A 30 -45.76 18.38 -18.64
C GLU A 30 -46.09 18.50 -17.15
N TYR A 31 -45.09 18.33 -16.28
CA TYR A 31 -44.88 18.97 -14.95
C TYR A 31 -43.70 18.32 -14.21
N ASP A 32 -42.48 18.45 -14.74
CA ASP A 32 -41.27 18.11 -13.98
C ASP A 32 -40.68 19.38 -13.34
N ILE A 33 -41.35 19.86 -12.29
CA ILE A 33 -40.78 20.83 -11.35
C ILE A 33 -40.41 20.04 -10.09
N LYS A 34 -39.14 20.16 -9.71
CA LYS A 34 -38.58 19.70 -8.43
C LYS A 34 -39.48 20.17 -7.28
N GLY A 35 -40.37 19.28 -6.82
CA GLY A 35 -41.16 19.46 -5.61
C GLY A 35 -42.69 19.47 -5.71
N TYR A 36 -43.36 19.21 -6.84
CA TYR A 36 -44.84 19.32 -6.84
C TYR A 36 -45.71 18.23 -7.47
N TYR A 37 -45.27 17.36 -8.39
CA TYR A 37 -46.15 16.25 -8.84
C TYR A 37 -45.36 15.04 -9.32
N ASN A 38 -45.51 13.92 -8.61
CA ASN A 38 -44.90 12.63 -8.95
C ASN A 38 -46.02 11.56 -9.10
N GLY A 39 -47.02 11.84 -9.94
CA GLY A 39 -48.16 10.93 -10.20
C GLY A 39 -49.12 10.71 -9.02
N SER A 40 -48.92 11.41 -7.91
CA SER A 40 -49.68 11.31 -6.66
C SER A 40 -50.81 12.34 -6.60
N ASP A 41 -51.99 11.94 -6.08
CA ASP A 41 -53.15 12.82 -5.89
C ASP A 41 -52.75 14.09 -5.11
N PRO A 42 -53.00 15.31 -5.63
CA PRO A 42 -52.69 16.58 -4.94
C PRO A 42 -53.30 16.74 -3.55
N ARG A 43 -54.33 15.94 -3.24
CA ARG A 43 -55.00 15.89 -1.94
C ARG A 43 -54.24 15.06 -0.90
N GLN A 44 -53.20 14.32 -1.29
CA GLN A 44 -52.33 13.57 -0.38
C GLN A 44 -51.12 14.42 0.05
N ASN A 45 -50.88 14.47 1.35
CA ASN A 45 -49.64 15.00 1.92
C ASN A 45 -48.58 13.88 1.86
N LEU A 46 -47.45 14.11 1.21
CA LEU A 46 -46.45 13.05 1.03
C LEU A 46 -45.35 13.18 2.06
N ALA A 47 -45.00 12.08 2.72
CA ALA A 47 -43.82 11.99 3.57
C ALA A 47 -42.65 11.33 2.85
N SER A 48 -41.45 11.88 3.00
CA SER A 48 -40.21 11.31 2.48
C SER A 48 -39.07 11.51 3.47
N PHE A 49 -38.00 10.74 3.32
CA PHE A 49 -36.74 11.07 3.96
C PHE A 49 -36.10 12.29 3.29
N GLY A 50 -35.40 13.12 4.05
CA GLY A 50 -34.59 14.21 3.52
C GLY A 50 -33.29 13.70 2.87
N GLU A 51 -32.70 12.66 3.45
CA GLU A 51 -31.59 11.91 2.87
C GLU A 51 -31.96 10.44 2.78
N THR A 52 -31.79 9.85 1.59
CA THR A 52 -32.12 8.44 1.35
C THR A 52 -30.91 7.52 1.51
N LYS A 53 -29.71 8.06 1.74
CA LYS A 53 -28.46 7.29 1.93
C LYS A 53 -27.66 7.91 3.06
N ILE A 54 -27.33 7.10 4.07
CA ILE A 54 -26.55 7.52 5.23
C ILE A 54 -25.43 6.51 5.44
N ASP A 55 -24.18 6.95 5.31
CA ASP A 55 -23.04 6.08 5.52
C ASP A 55 -22.48 6.21 6.95
N VAL A 56 -22.31 5.07 7.60
CA VAL A 56 -21.79 4.97 8.97
C VAL A 56 -20.61 4.01 9.00
N PRO A 57 -19.37 4.51 9.14
CA PRO A 57 -18.21 3.65 9.28
C PRO A 57 -18.22 2.97 10.65
N VAL A 58 -17.97 1.66 10.67
CA VAL A 58 -17.78 0.87 11.89
C VAL A 58 -16.30 0.58 12.03
N SER A 59 -15.66 1.13 13.06
CA SER A 59 -14.24 0.91 13.31
C SER A 59 -13.97 -0.54 13.67
N ILE A 60 -13.12 -1.24 12.92
CA ILE A 60 -12.74 -2.64 13.17
C ILE A 60 -11.22 -2.83 13.32
N LEU A 61 -10.83 -3.90 14.01
CA LEU A 61 -9.47 -4.48 14.04
C LEU A 61 -9.57 -5.93 13.57
N GLY A 62 -9.06 -6.21 12.37
CA GLY A 62 -9.33 -7.50 11.74
C GLY A 62 -10.82 -7.64 11.44
N ASP A 63 -11.48 -8.58 12.10
CA ASP A 63 -12.92 -8.86 12.03
C ASP A 63 -13.69 -8.45 13.30
N ILE A 64 -13.02 -7.83 14.28
CA ILE A 64 -13.65 -7.35 15.53
C ILE A 64 -13.99 -5.86 15.41
N ALA A 65 -15.20 -5.46 15.80
CA ALA A 65 -15.52 -4.04 15.94
C ALA A 65 -15.01 -3.46 17.27
N VAL A 66 -14.37 -2.30 17.16
CA VAL A 66 -13.75 -1.53 18.25
C VAL A 66 -14.33 -0.13 18.39
N SER A 67 -15.34 0.23 17.58
CA SER A 67 -16.09 1.46 17.77
C SER A 67 -16.91 1.43 19.06
N LYS A 68 -17.45 2.59 19.44
CA LYS A 68 -18.59 2.61 20.37
C LYS A 68 -19.70 1.72 19.81
N ASP A 69 -20.37 1.00 20.71
CA ASP A 69 -21.43 0.07 20.32
C ASP A 69 -22.70 0.78 19.83
N GLU A 70 -22.78 2.10 20.05
CA GLU A 70 -23.90 2.94 19.65
C GLU A 70 -23.47 4.27 19.01
N VAL A 71 -24.23 4.73 18.02
CA VAL A 71 -24.05 6.01 17.32
C VAL A 71 -25.41 6.67 17.10
N GLU A 72 -25.55 7.93 17.48
CA GLU A 72 -26.76 8.72 17.19
C GLU A 72 -26.70 9.33 15.78
N LYS A 73 -27.84 9.31 15.09
CA LYS A 73 -28.07 9.94 13.78
C LYS A 73 -29.43 10.63 13.78
N ASN A 74 -29.50 11.81 13.17
CA ASN A 74 -30.76 12.50 12.96
C ASN A 74 -31.28 12.16 11.56
N LEU A 75 -32.49 11.63 11.49
CA LEU A 75 -33.21 11.37 10.25
C LEU A 75 -34.13 12.55 9.98
N VAL A 76 -33.90 13.27 8.88
CA VAL A 76 -34.79 14.34 8.44
C VAL A 76 -36.00 13.72 7.74
N ILE A 77 -37.20 14.08 8.17
CA ILE A 77 -38.45 13.69 7.52
C ILE A 77 -39.08 14.95 6.91
N ASN A 78 -39.41 14.90 5.64
CA ASN A 78 -40.05 15.97 4.90
C ASN A 78 -41.50 15.62 4.59
N LEU A 79 -42.37 16.62 4.65
CA LEU A 79 -43.75 16.57 4.23
C LEU A 79 -43.97 17.60 3.12
N THR A 80 -44.77 17.28 2.11
CA THR A 80 -45.12 18.25 1.06
C THR A 80 -45.94 19.44 1.60
N ARG A 81 -46.62 19.25 2.74
CA ARG A 81 -47.30 20.31 3.49
C ARG A 81 -47.35 20.02 5.00
N PRO A 82 -47.49 21.06 5.85
CA PRO A 82 -47.72 20.86 7.28
C PRO A 82 -48.98 20.03 7.56
N THR A 83 -48.96 19.24 8.64
CA THR A 83 -50.14 18.51 9.14
C THR A 83 -50.49 18.93 10.57
N LYS A 84 -51.75 18.71 10.96
CA LYS A 84 -52.26 18.95 12.33
C LYS A 84 -52.21 17.69 13.19
N ASN A 85 -52.35 16.52 12.57
CA ASN A 85 -52.32 15.23 13.23
C ASN A 85 -51.57 14.23 12.36
N GLY A 86 -50.80 13.35 12.99
CA GLY A 86 -50.09 12.29 12.30
C GLY A 86 -49.03 11.66 13.19
N LYS A 87 -48.76 10.39 12.94
CA LYS A 87 -47.69 9.65 13.58
C LYS A 87 -46.90 8.83 12.57
N ILE A 88 -45.66 8.58 12.95
CA ILE A 88 -44.69 7.89 12.13
C ILE A 88 -44.14 6.73 12.95
N GLU A 89 -44.07 5.58 12.29
CA GLU A 89 -43.35 4.40 12.76
C GLU A 89 -42.27 4.09 11.72
N PHE A 90 -41.19 3.47 12.15
CA PHE A 90 -40.14 3.04 11.24
C PHE A 90 -40.05 1.51 11.22
N VAL A 91 -39.83 0.96 10.04
CA VAL A 91 -39.72 -0.48 9.81
C VAL A 91 -38.54 -0.78 8.89
N ILE A 92 -37.90 -1.94 9.10
CA ILE A 92 -36.96 -2.47 8.10
C ILE A 92 -37.78 -3.00 6.92
N ASN A 93 -37.47 -2.52 5.73
CA ASN A 93 -38.07 -2.91 4.46
C ASN A 93 -37.15 -3.90 3.73
N GLU A 94 -37.34 -5.18 4.00
CA GLU A 94 -36.57 -6.28 3.38
C GLU A 94 -36.85 -6.44 1.87
N ALA A 95 -37.89 -5.79 1.35
CA ALA A 95 -38.24 -5.79 -0.08
C ALA A 95 -37.77 -4.51 -0.80
N ALA A 96 -36.93 -3.68 -0.16
CA ALA A 96 -36.49 -2.42 -0.70
C ALA A 96 -35.72 -2.61 -2.04
N PRO A 97 -36.05 -1.85 -3.11
CA PRO A 97 -35.53 -2.11 -4.46
C PRO A 97 -34.00 -2.11 -4.61
N GLU A 98 -33.28 -1.28 -3.83
CA GLU A 98 -31.80 -1.23 -3.94
C GLU A 98 -31.10 -2.45 -3.30
N LEU A 99 -31.82 -3.29 -2.54
CA LEU A 99 -31.24 -4.52 -1.98
C LEU A 99 -30.87 -5.53 -3.08
N ALA A 100 -31.64 -5.59 -4.18
CA ALA A 100 -31.37 -6.50 -5.29
C ALA A 100 -30.28 -5.97 -6.26
N THR A 101 -29.88 -4.71 -6.12
CA THR A 101 -28.97 -4.03 -7.05
C THR A 101 -27.75 -3.47 -6.33
N THR A 102 -27.84 -2.24 -5.80
CA THR A 102 -26.74 -1.53 -5.12
C THR A 102 -26.16 -2.31 -3.94
N TYR A 103 -27.02 -2.92 -3.12
CA TYR A 103 -26.65 -3.54 -1.85
C TYR A 103 -26.73 -5.08 -1.89
N LYS A 104 -26.66 -5.69 -3.07
CA LYS A 104 -26.81 -7.15 -3.26
C LYS A 104 -25.87 -8.02 -2.43
N ASP A 105 -24.69 -7.48 -2.10
CA ASP A 105 -23.64 -8.19 -1.35
C ASP A 105 -23.60 -7.75 0.14
N TYR A 106 -24.54 -6.90 0.57
CA TYR A 106 -24.64 -6.43 1.95
C TYR A 106 -25.56 -7.37 2.75
N GLU A 107 -25.26 -7.54 4.04
CA GLU A 107 -26.20 -8.17 4.97
C GLU A 107 -27.33 -7.18 5.29
N VAL A 108 -28.58 -7.65 5.33
CA VAL A 108 -29.72 -6.83 5.74
C VAL A 108 -29.79 -6.82 7.27
N GLY A 109 -29.65 -5.63 7.85
CA GLY A 109 -29.74 -5.44 9.30
C GLY A 109 -31.18 -5.49 9.80
N LYS A 110 -31.34 -5.57 11.12
CA LYS A 110 -32.63 -5.76 11.80
C LYS A 110 -33.01 -4.55 12.65
N MET A 111 -34.27 -4.49 13.10
CA MET A 111 -34.72 -3.44 14.03
C MET A 111 -33.91 -3.40 15.34
N GLU A 112 -33.28 -4.50 15.77
CA GLU A 112 -32.39 -4.48 16.95
C GLU A 112 -31.08 -3.69 16.74
N ASN A 113 -30.76 -3.33 15.49
CA ASN A 113 -29.62 -2.49 15.14
C ASN A 113 -29.96 -0.99 15.14
N ILE A 114 -31.22 -0.59 15.36
CA ILE A 114 -31.65 0.81 15.39
C ILE A 114 -32.74 1.03 16.42
N GLN A 115 -32.53 1.99 17.32
CA GLN A 115 -33.50 2.38 18.34
C GLN A 115 -33.97 3.81 18.09
N PHE A 116 -35.28 4.03 18.27
CA PHE A 116 -35.90 5.34 18.33
C PHE A 116 -36.37 5.63 19.76
N GLU A 117 -36.53 6.91 20.11
CA GLU A 117 -37.01 7.32 21.44
C GLU A 117 -38.41 6.77 21.78
N SER A 118 -39.25 6.60 20.75
CA SER A 118 -40.58 5.99 20.83
C SER A 118 -40.83 5.13 19.59
N SER A 119 -41.61 4.06 19.75
CA SER A 119 -42.04 3.21 18.63
C SER A 119 -42.99 3.92 17.67
N SER A 120 -43.63 4.99 18.13
CA SER A 120 -44.53 5.85 17.35
C SER A 120 -44.25 7.30 17.70
N ILE A 121 -43.90 8.09 16.69
CA ILE A 121 -43.44 9.47 16.83
C ILE A 121 -44.50 10.41 16.29
N ALA A 122 -44.95 11.36 17.10
CA ALA A 122 -45.91 12.37 16.66
C ALA A 122 -45.24 13.33 15.68
N ILE A 123 -45.91 13.63 14.58
CA ILE A 123 -45.47 14.67 13.65
C ILE A 123 -45.70 16.03 14.33
N PRO A 124 -44.67 16.90 14.43
CA PRO A 124 -44.83 18.22 15.03
C PRO A 124 -45.86 19.06 14.27
N GLU A 125 -46.83 19.64 14.99
CA GLU A 125 -47.88 20.46 14.39
C GLU A 125 -47.29 21.66 13.66
N GLY A 126 -47.77 21.91 12.44
CA GLY A 126 -47.39 23.09 11.66
C GLY A 126 -46.01 22.99 10.99
N GLN A 127 -45.28 21.89 11.15
CA GLN A 127 -44.00 21.68 10.48
C GLN A 127 -44.13 20.81 9.23
N SER A 128 -43.40 21.19 8.17
CA SER A 128 -43.25 20.39 6.94
C SER A 128 -41.89 19.68 6.84
N SER A 129 -41.02 19.86 7.84
CA SER A 129 -39.75 19.16 7.97
C SER A 129 -39.35 19.10 9.44
N PHE A 130 -38.90 17.96 9.92
CA PHE A 130 -38.47 17.76 11.29
C PHE A 130 -37.46 16.61 11.40
N GLU A 131 -36.71 16.59 12.49
CA GLU A 131 -35.70 15.57 12.76
C GLU A 131 -36.22 14.51 13.72
N VAL A 132 -35.90 13.25 13.42
CA VAL A 132 -36.08 12.11 14.30
C VAL A 132 -34.71 11.58 14.70
N LYS A 133 -34.41 11.58 15.99
CA LYS A 133 -33.19 10.95 16.50
C LYS A 133 -33.32 9.42 16.46
N ALA A 134 -32.34 8.78 15.83
CA ALA A 134 -32.16 7.34 15.80
C ALA A 134 -30.80 6.98 16.40
N THR A 135 -30.78 5.99 17.29
CA THR A 135 -29.55 5.43 17.86
C THR A 135 -29.27 4.09 17.19
N LEU A 136 -28.25 4.03 16.36
CA LEU A 136 -27.74 2.77 15.81
C LEU A 136 -27.07 1.99 16.92
N LYS A 137 -27.35 0.69 17.03
CA LYS A 137 -26.94 -0.19 18.14
C LYS A 137 -26.26 -1.46 17.65
N ASN A 138 -25.60 -2.15 18.59
CA ASN A 138 -24.90 -3.40 18.34
C ASN A 138 -23.82 -3.27 17.25
N LEU A 139 -23.23 -2.07 17.10
CA LEU A 139 -22.20 -1.82 16.10
C LEU A 139 -20.97 -2.72 16.31
N GLY A 140 -20.72 -3.13 17.55
CA GLY A 140 -19.70 -4.11 17.94
C GLY A 140 -19.83 -5.49 17.28
N LYS A 141 -21.00 -5.83 16.72
CA LYS A 141 -21.27 -7.12 16.07
C LYS A 141 -21.21 -7.07 14.54
N ILE A 142 -20.98 -5.89 13.97
CA ILE A 142 -20.96 -5.68 12.51
C ILE A 142 -19.56 -5.96 11.99
N SER A 143 -19.34 -7.16 11.45
CA SER A 143 -18.07 -7.58 10.83
C SER A 143 -18.10 -7.55 9.29
N LYS A 144 -19.27 -7.34 8.69
CA LYS A 144 -19.46 -7.19 7.24
C LYS A 144 -20.27 -5.95 6.91
N ASN A 145 -20.18 -5.52 5.65
CA ASN A 145 -21.03 -4.46 5.11
C ASN A 145 -22.51 -4.83 5.34
N THR A 146 -23.20 -3.98 6.09
CA THR A 146 -24.60 -4.19 6.47
C THR A 146 -25.42 -2.99 6.03
N VAL A 147 -26.64 -3.20 5.57
CA VAL A 147 -27.58 -2.13 5.20
C VAL A 147 -28.85 -2.24 6.03
N LEU A 148 -29.31 -1.10 6.56
CA LEU A 148 -30.61 -0.96 7.22
C LEU A 148 -31.54 -0.18 6.27
N PRO A 149 -32.37 -0.87 5.47
CA PRO A 149 -33.34 -0.24 4.59
C PRO A 149 -34.56 0.19 5.42
N LEU A 150 -34.59 1.43 5.85
CA LEU A 150 -35.63 1.97 6.72
C LEU A 150 -36.77 2.56 5.89
N SER A 151 -38.01 2.13 6.14
CA SER A 151 -39.21 2.74 5.56
C SER A 151 -40.06 3.44 6.61
N ILE A 152 -40.76 4.47 6.16
CA ILE A 152 -41.74 5.22 6.95
C ILE A 152 -43.08 4.48 6.89
N LYS A 153 -43.68 4.22 8.05
CA LYS A 153 -45.07 3.78 8.18
C LYS A 153 -45.87 4.89 8.84
N LEU A 154 -46.86 5.40 8.11
CA LEU A 154 -47.64 6.57 8.52
C LEU A 154 -48.98 6.16 9.12
N SER A 155 -49.46 6.94 10.08
CA SER A 155 -50.85 6.89 10.56
C SER A 155 -51.38 8.30 10.77
N GLY A 156 -52.56 8.60 10.21
CA GLY A 156 -53.15 9.94 10.22
C GLY A 156 -53.95 10.21 8.94
N ASP A 157 -54.76 11.26 8.96
CA ASP A 157 -55.64 11.57 7.83
C ASP A 157 -54.86 12.25 6.69
N ASN A 158 -55.00 11.72 5.47
CA ASN A 158 -54.46 12.31 4.22
C ASN A 158 -52.93 12.44 4.15
N ILE A 159 -52.17 11.58 4.85
CA ILE A 159 -50.70 11.49 4.70
C ILE A 159 -50.35 10.13 4.10
N GLN A 160 -49.51 10.12 3.07
CA GLN A 160 -49.02 8.92 2.40
C GLN A 160 -47.50 9.00 2.21
N ASN A 161 -46.87 7.86 1.95
CA ASN A 161 -45.47 7.85 1.57
C ASN A 161 -45.30 8.44 0.17
N ALA A 162 -44.23 9.19 -0.05
CA ALA A 162 -43.75 9.52 -1.38
C ALA A 162 -43.33 8.23 -2.14
N THR A 163 -43.06 8.35 -3.44
CA THR A 163 -42.69 7.22 -4.32
C THR A 163 -41.62 6.31 -3.72
N ASP A 164 -41.58 5.04 -4.14
CA ASP A 164 -40.76 3.96 -3.58
C ASP A 164 -39.27 4.30 -3.38
N GLN A 165 -38.71 5.25 -4.15
CA GLN A 165 -37.31 5.65 -4.03
C GLN A 165 -37.02 6.68 -2.93
N SER A 166 -38.02 7.48 -2.53
CA SER A 166 -37.88 8.55 -1.52
C SER A 166 -38.48 8.20 -0.16
N SER A 167 -39.23 7.10 -0.09
CA SER A 167 -39.84 6.54 1.11
C SER A 167 -38.97 5.50 1.83
N VAL A 168 -37.77 5.22 1.30
CA VAL A 168 -36.76 4.34 1.92
C VAL A 168 -35.46 5.10 2.15
N CYS A 169 -34.91 5.00 3.35
CA CYS A 169 -33.57 5.45 3.70
C CYS A 169 -32.67 4.23 3.89
N TYR A 170 -31.55 4.17 3.17
CA TYR A 170 -30.56 3.11 3.30
C TYR A 170 -29.43 3.60 4.18
N ILE A 171 -29.40 3.13 5.43
CA ILE A 171 -28.29 3.39 6.35
C ILE A 171 -27.27 2.27 6.17
N THR A 172 -26.09 2.59 5.66
CA THR A 172 -25.01 1.61 5.48
C THR A 172 -24.10 1.60 6.70
N LEU A 173 -23.79 0.41 7.19
CA LEU A 173 -22.79 0.16 8.22
C LEU A 173 -21.60 -0.52 7.53
N SER A 174 -20.50 0.22 7.38
CA SER A 174 -19.34 -0.24 6.61
C SER A 174 -18.15 -0.45 7.54
N PRO A 175 -17.73 -1.71 7.79
CA PRO A 175 -16.51 -1.99 8.54
C PRO A 175 -15.29 -1.31 7.91
N LYS A 176 -14.57 -0.55 8.73
CA LYS A 176 -13.35 0.17 8.34
C LYS A 176 -12.24 -0.14 9.32
N ASN A 177 -11.17 -0.76 8.81
CA ASN A 177 -10.01 -1.09 9.63
C ASN A 177 -9.35 0.19 10.15
N VAL A 178 -9.20 0.31 11.47
CA VAL A 178 -8.60 1.49 12.11
C VAL A 178 -7.09 1.41 12.28
N LEU A 179 -6.50 0.26 11.94
CA LEU A 179 -5.06 0.10 11.97
C LEU A 179 -4.45 0.61 10.65
N LYS A 180 -3.52 1.56 10.75
CA LYS A 180 -2.61 1.91 9.66
C LYS A 180 -1.30 1.17 9.88
N VAL A 181 -0.75 0.62 8.81
CA VAL A 181 0.45 -0.21 8.85
C VAL A 181 1.47 0.39 7.90
N GLU A 182 2.65 0.67 8.42
CA GLU A 182 3.80 1.13 7.65
C GLU A 182 4.93 0.15 7.89
N ALA A 183 5.69 -0.14 6.84
CA ALA A 183 6.85 -1.02 6.90
C ALA A 183 8.03 -0.35 6.22
N GLU A 184 9.19 -0.43 6.87
CA GLU A 184 10.48 0.03 6.37
C GLU A 184 11.34 -1.19 6.08
N ASN A 185 12.22 -1.09 5.08
CA ASN A 185 13.12 -2.16 4.65
C ASN A 185 12.36 -3.43 4.23
N THR A 186 11.59 -3.38 3.14
CA THR A 186 10.86 -4.57 2.64
C THR A 186 11.66 -5.43 1.68
N SER A 187 12.89 -5.05 1.36
CA SER A 187 13.77 -5.71 0.39
C SER A 187 15.11 -6.05 1.01
N PHE A 188 15.54 -7.30 0.82
CA PHE A 188 16.70 -7.90 1.47
C PHE A 188 17.57 -8.60 0.44
N ASN A 189 18.89 -8.57 0.66
CA ASN A 189 19.84 -9.26 -0.20
C ASN A 189 20.44 -10.47 0.52
N VAL A 190 20.51 -11.57 -0.21
CA VAL A 190 21.12 -12.82 0.22
C VAL A 190 22.18 -13.21 -0.80
N SER A 191 23.41 -13.39 -0.35
CA SER A 191 24.44 -13.99 -1.16
C SER A 191 24.40 -15.51 -1.02
N LEU A 192 24.59 -16.25 -2.12
CA LEU A 192 24.79 -17.69 -2.15
C LEU A 192 26.18 -18.00 -2.72
N SER A 193 27.09 -18.46 -1.86
CA SER A 193 28.48 -18.83 -2.21
C SER A 193 28.77 -20.27 -1.79
N ASP A 194 29.17 -21.09 -2.75
CA ASP A 194 29.47 -22.53 -2.54
C ASP A 194 28.38 -23.34 -1.81
N GLY A 195 27.12 -22.92 -1.91
CA GLY A 195 25.99 -23.59 -1.25
C GLY A 195 25.66 -23.07 0.15
N GLU A 196 26.45 -22.11 0.65
CA GLU A 196 26.20 -21.36 1.86
C GLU A 196 25.57 -20.02 1.51
N ALA A 197 24.49 -19.68 2.21
CA ALA A 197 23.79 -18.42 1.99
C ALA A 197 23.90 -17.51 3.21
N THR A 198 24.11 -16.22 2.97
CA THR A 198 24.30 -15.19 4.00
C THR A 198 23.52 -13.92 3.63
N TYR A 199 23.00 -13.20 4.63
CA TYR A 199 22.43 -11.87 4.39
C TYR A 199 23.56 -10.87 4.18
N THR A 200 23.47 -10.05 3.13
CA THR A 200 24.46 -9.00 2.82
C THR A 200 23.96 -7.58 3.13
N SER A 201 22.70 -7.45 3.52
CA SER A 201 22.10 -6.20 4.00
C SER A 201 21.60 -6.36 5.43
N GLU A 202 21.12 -5.26 6.05
CA GLU A 202 20.29 -5.37 7.25
C GLU A 202 19.19 -6.41 7.00
N ASN A 203 19.03 -7.35 7.93
CA ASN A 203 18.12 -8.50 7.84
C ASN A 203 16.92 -8.33 8.77
N SER A 204 16.51 -7.09 9.03
CA SER A 204 15.37 -6.78 9.91
C SER A 204 14.33 -5.96 9.16
N LEU A 205 13.07 -6.36 9.28
CA LEU A 205 11.90 -5.62 8.81
C LEU A 205 11.33 -4.84 10.00
N ARG A 206 11.21 -3.52 9.85
CA ARG A 206 10.62 -2.64 10.87
C ARG A 206 9.20 -2.29 10.48
N ILE A 207 8.28 -2.40 11.43
CA ILE A 207 6.86 -2.21 11.21
C ILE A 207 6.32 -1.25 12.25
N ALA A 208 5.61 -0.23 11.79
CA ALA A 208 4.81 0.65 12.63
C ALA A 208 3.33 0.34 12.39
N ALA A 209 2.64 -0.06 13.46
CA ALA A 209 1.20 -0.23 13.47
C ALA A 209 0.59 0.91 14.30
N GLN A 210 -0.24 1.75 13.67
CA GLN A 210 -0.85 2.92 14.31
C GLN A 210 -2.37 2.82 14.27
N ALA A 211 -2.99 2.92 15.43
CA ALA A 211 -4.44 2.93 15.55
C ALA A 211 -5.02 4.33 15.37
N ASP A 212 -6.09 4.43 14.60
CA ASP A 212 -6.91 5.63 14.48
C ASP A 212 -7.96 5.64 15.60
N GLY A 213 -7.64 6.31 16.72
CA GLY A 213 -8.49 6.41 17.90
C GLY A 213 -7.97 5.65 19.12
N ASN A 214 -8.76 5.65 20.19
CA ASN A 214 -8.43 4.96 21.44
C ASN A 214 -8.88 3.50 21.33
N ILE A 215 -7.93 2.58 21.18
CA ILE A 215 -8.16 1.15 21.39
C ILE A 215 -8.23 0.91 22.89
N THR A 216 -9.28 0.24 23.35
CA THR A 216 -9.41 -0.13 24.76
C THR A 216 -8.27 -1.07 25.16
N GLU A 217 -7.70 -0.94 26.36
CA GLU A 217 -6.64 -1.84 26.84
C GLU A 217 -7.06 -3.31 26.78
N GLY A 218 -6.10 -4.22 26.59
CA GLY A 218 -6.30 -5.67 26.63
C GLY A 218 -6.21 -6.41 25.30
N TYR A 219 -5.90 -5.71 24.20
CA TYR A 219 -5.55 -6.33 22.92
C TYR A 219 -4.03 -6.44 22.77
N THR A 220 -3.57 -7.49 22.08
CA THR A 220 -2.18 -7.58 21.62
C THR A 220 -2.13 -7.70 20.10
N ILE A 221 -0.98 -7.40 19.52
CA ILE A 221 -0.71 -7.51 18.10
C ILE A 221 0.60 -8.28 17.89
N GLU A 222 0.59 -9.18 16.92
CA GLU A 222 1.77 -9.91 16.48
C GLU A 222 1.87 -9.91 14.95
N LEU A 223 3.07 -10.17 14.45
CA LEU A 223 3.33 -10.38 13.04
C LEU A 223 3.58 -11.87 12.80
N VAL A 224 2.85 -12.46 11.86
CA VAL A 224 2.99 -13.87 11.50
C VAL A 224 3.28 -14.04 10.02
N ALA A 225 4.11 -15.04 9.68
CA ALA A 225 4.26 -15.49 8.31
C ALA A 225 3.01 -16.28 7.88
N ASN A 226 2.45 -15.94 6.71
CA ASN A 226 1.26 -16.61 6.20
C ASN A 226 1.39 -16.95 4.71
N LYS A 227 1.86 -18.17 4.42
CA LYS A 227 2.07 -18.65 3.04
C LYS A 227 0.79 -18.68 2.19
N ALA A 228 -0.40 -18.77 2.79
CA ALA A 228 -1.66 -18.74 2.05
C ALA A 228 -1.93 -17.38 1.37
N LEU A 229 -1.21 -16.32 1.77
CA LEU A 229 -1.33 -15.00 1.17
C LEU A 229 -0.37 -14.78 -0.01
N PHE A 230 0.41 -15.79 -0.40
CA PHE A 230 1.38 -15.68 -1.48
C PHE A 230 0.77 -15.27 -2.81
N ASP A 231 -0.44 -15.74 -3.11
CA ASP A 231 -1.14 -15.40 -4.35
C ASP A 231 -1.73 -13.99 -4.37
N LYS A 232 -1.72 -13.29 -3.21
CA LYS A 232 -2.09 -11.87 -3.12
C LYS A 232 -0.92 -10.93 -3.36
N ARG A 233 0.26 -11.45 -3.72
CA ARG A 233 1.46 -10.62 -3.96
C ARG A 233 1.24 -9.62 -5.11
N PRO A 234 1.86 -8.43 -5.03
CA PRO A 234 1.83 -7.45 -6.12
C PRO A 234 2.28 -8.03 -7.48
N LYS A 235 1.75 -7.49 -8.58
CA LYS A 235 2.04 -7.96 -9.95
C LYS A 235 3.53 -7.94 -10.31
N ASN A 236 4.30 -6.98 -9.80
CA ASN A 236 5.74 -6.91 -10.03
C ASN A 236 6.52 -8.08 -9.37
N LEU A 237 5.89 -8.86 -8.49
CA LEU A 237 6.44 -10.04 -7.82
C LEU A 237 5.83 -11.36 -8.31
N GLU A 238 5.11 -11.35 -9.44
CA GLU A 238 4.42 -12.55 -9.95
C GLU A 238 5.36 -13.74 -10.21
N LYS A 239 6.59 -13.46 -10.67
CA LYS A 239 7.65 -14.46 -10.94
C LYS A 239 8.46 -14.86 -9.71
N ALA A 240 8.24 -14.22 -8.57
CA ALA A 240 8.94 -14.58 -7.34
C ALA A 240 8.50 -15.96 -6.85
N THR A 241 9.34 -16.60 -6.07
CA THR A 241 9.06 -17.87 -5.40
C THR A 241 8.72 -17.63 -3.92
N LEU A 242 8.00 -18.55 -3.28
CA LEU A 242 7.74 -18.44 -1.85
C LEU A 242 9.05 -18.59 -1.08
N ALA A 243 9.30 -17.71 -0.12
CA ALA A 243 10.49 -17.79 0.72
C ALA A 243 10.49 -19.07 1.58
N PRO A 244 11.68 -19.64 1.91
CA PRO A 244 11.78 -20.85 2.72
C PRO A 244 11.10 -20.72 4.09
N GLU A 245 10.63 -21.84 4.63
CA GLU A 245 10.00 -21.85 5.96
C GLU A 245 11.02 -21.55 7.07
N GLY A 246 10.57 -20.86 8.12
CA GLY A 246 11.38 -20.62 9.33
C GLY A 246 12.43 -19.52 9.22
N ILE A 247 12.43 -18.73 8.13
CA ILE A 247 13.35 -17.59 7.96
C ILE A 247 12.98 -16.36 8.80
N VAL A 248 11.84 -16.34 9.48
CA VAL A 248 11.45 -15.24 10.38
C VAL A 248 11.61 -15.71 11.81
N ALA A 249 12.37 -14.98 12.61
CA ALA A 249 12.36 -15.18 14.05
C ALA A 249 10.97 -14.84 14.62
N SER A 250 10.55 -15.51 15.69
CA SER A 250 9.28 -15.18 16.35
C SER A 250 9.26 -13.71 16.77
N VAL A 251 8.27 -12.96 16.31
CA VAL A 251 8.01 -11.60 16.78
C VAL A 251 7.13 -11.69 18.01
N ALA A 252 7.62 -11.23 19.16
CA ALA A 252 6.85 -11.26 20.40
C ALA A 252 5.60 -10.38 20.29
N ALA A 253 4.45 -10.91 20.72
CA ALA A 253 3.21 -10.16 20.74
C ALA A 253 3.36 -8.90 21.62
N GLN A 254 2.93 -7.77 21.09
CA GLN A 254 3.02 -6.47 21.75
C GLN A 254 1.63 -6.00 22.19
N PRO A 255 1.49 -5.31 23.32
CA PRO A 255 0.24 -4.61 23.65
C PRO A 255 -0.14 -3.64 22.54
N LEU A 256 -1.39 -3.70 22.09
CA LEU A 256 -1.89 -2.80 21.05
C LEU A 256 -2.25 -1.45 21.68
N THR A 257 -1.35 -0.48 21.52
CA THR A 257 -1.55 0.91 21.95
C THR A 257 -1.78 1.81 20.73
N LYS A 258 -1.77 3.14 20.91
CA LYS A 258 -1.93 4.11 19.82
C LYS A 258 -0.90 3.91 18.69
N ARG A 259 0.34 3.55 19.03
CA ARG A 259 1.40 3.24 18.06
C ARG A 259 2.29 2.13 18.63
N VAL A 260 2.46 1.07 17.84
CA VAL A 260 3.29 -0.07 18.17
C VAL A 260 4.40 -0.20 17.12
N LEU A 261 5.63 -0.36 17.60
CA LEU A 261 6.78 -0.66 16.75
C LEU A 261 7.14 -2.14 16.93
N MET A 262 7.28 -2.86 15.82
CA MET A 262 7.66 -4.26 15.79
C MET A 262 8.85 -4.43 14.86
N THR A 263 9.75 -5.34 15.23
CA THR A 263 10.89 -5.72 14.40
C THR A 263 10.84 -7.22 14.15
N ALA A 264 10.80 -7.62 12.88
CA ALA A 264 10.95 -9.00 12.47
C ALA A 264 12.37 -9.23 11.96
N ASN A 265 13.14 -10.04 12.69
CA ASN A 265 14.48 -10.41 12.27
C ASN A 265 14.42 -11.65 11.39
N PHE A 266 15.13 -11.61 10.26
CA PHE A 266 15.26 -12.74 9.38
C PHE A 266 16.49 -13.57 9.74
N VAL A 267 16.28 -14.87 9.85
CA VAL A 267 17.25 -15.87 10.31
C VAL A 267 17.36 -16.99 9.29
N LYS A 268 18.33 -17.88 9.49
CA LYS A 268 18.53 -19.07 8.68
C LYS A 268 18.74 -18.80 7.18
N PRO A 269 19.64 -17.89 6.80
CA PRO A 269 19.90 -17.60 5.38
C PRO A 269 20.33 -18.86 4.61
N GLU A 270 20.92 -19.86 5.27
CA GLU A 270 21.27 -21.16 4.68
C GLU A 270 20.09 -21.91 4.06
N SER A 271 18.84 -21.52 4.37
CA SER A 271 17.64 -22.09 3.77
C SER A 271 17.47 -21.71 2.29
N PHE A 272 18.11 -20.64 1.83
CA PHE A 272 18.12 -20.25 0.41
C PHE A 272 19.13 -21.11 -0.36
N LYS A 273 18.65 -21.95 -1.27
CA LYS A 273 19.49 -22.91 -2.02
C LYS A 273 19.72 -22.54 -3.48
N ASN A 274 18.90 -21.65 -4.04
CA ASN A 274 18.98 -21.25 -5.44
C ASN A 274 18.89 -19.73 -5.56
N THR A 275 19.52 -19.19 -6.61
CA THR A 275 19.38 -17.78 -6.97
C THR A 275 17.96 -17.46 -7.43
N GLY A 276 17.53 -16.22 -7.21
CA GLY A 276 16.22 -15.73 -7.64
C GLY A 276 15.59 -14.80 -6.62
N THR A 277 14.36 -14.37 -6.92
CA THR A 277 13.57 -13.54 -6.01
C THR A 277 12.62 -14.42 -5.20
N TYR A 278 12.65 -14.25 -3.90
CA TYR A 278 11.77 -14.92 -2.95
C TYR A 278 10.90 -13.91 -2.25
N VAL A 279 9.67 -14.28 -1.92
CA VAL A 279 8.70 -13.43 -1.23
C VAL A 279 8.14 -14.17 -0.03
N LEU A 280 8.11 -13.47 1.10
CA LEU A 280 7.52 -13.90 2.34
C LEU A 280 6.30 -13.02 2.66
N PRO A 281 5.08 -13.55 2.54
CA PRO A 281 3.89 -12.85 2.99
C PRO A 281 3.81 -12.85 4.52
N LEU A 282 3.60 -11.67 5.08
CA LEU A 282 3.49 -11.39 6.49
C LEU A 282 2.13 -10.73 6.77
N GLN A 283 1.51 -11.12 7.88
CA GLN A 283 0.19 -10.67 8.27
C GLN A 283 0.21 -10.25 9.74
N LEU A 284 -0.47 -9.16 10.05
CA LEU A 284 -0.73 -8.78 11.43
C LEU A 284 -1.92 -9.55 11.97
N VAL A 285 -1.80 -10.03 13.21
CA VAL A 285 -2.86 -10.73 13.93
C VAL A 285 -3.08 -10.00 15.24
N VAL A 286 -4.33 -9.60 15.48
CA VAL A 286 -4.73 -9.02 16.76
C VAL A 286 -5.27 -10.14 17.63
N THR A 287 -4.84 -10.20 18.89
CA THR A 287 -5.45 -11.09 19.89
C THR A 287 -6.33 -10.26 20.80
N ASP A 288 -7.57 -10.70 20.99
CA ASP A 288 -8.55 -10.02 21.84
C ASP A 288 -8.36 -10.33 23.33
N LYS A 289 -9.22 -9.73 24.15
CA LYS A 289 -9.22 -9.91 25.62
C LYS A 289 -9.51 -11.35 26.06
N ALA A 290 -10.19 -12.12 25.21
CA ALA A 290 -10.52 -13.52 25.45
C ALA A 290 -9.39 -14.47 24.96
N GLY A 291 -8.34 -13.93 24.34
CA GLY A 291 -7.25 -14.71 23.76
C GLY A 291 -7.52 -15.23 22.35
N VAL A 292 -8.60 -14.77 21.69
CA VAL A 292 -8.97 -15.16 20.33
C VAL A 292 -8.14 -14.36 19.33
N LYS A 293 -7.66 -15.03 18.27
CA LYS A 293 -6.83 -14.42 17.22
C LYS A 293 -7.65 -13.98 16.03
N HIS A 294 -7.40 -12.75 15.59
CA HIS A 294 -8.13 -12.03 14.55
C HIS A 294 -7.15 -11.52 13.48
N PRO A 295 -6.98 -12.26 12.38
CA PRO A 295 -6.07 -11.88 11.30
C PRO A 295 -6.55 -10.62 10.58
N ILE A 296 -5.64 -9.70 10.31
CA ILE A 296 -5.93 -8.50 9.52
C ILE A 296 -5.84 -8.87 8.03
N THR A 297 -6.97 -8.92 7.34
CA THR A 297 -7.09 -9.49 5.98
C THR A 297 -7.26 -8.46 4.87
N ALA A 298 -7.30 -7.16 5.19
CA ALA A 298 -7.39 -6.11 4.19
C ALA A 298 -6.14 -6.13 3.29
N ASP A 299 -6.31 -6.20 1.97
CA ASP A 299 -5.20 -6.45 1.03
C ASP A 299 -4.06 -5.42 1.14
N LYS A 300 -4.36 -4.17 1.48
CA LYS A 300 -3.35 -3.09 1.68
C LYS A 300 -2.58 -3.19 3.00
N GLN A 301 -2.94 -4.13 3.88
CA GLN A 301 -2.33 -4.36 5.19
C GLN A 301 -1.58 -5.70 5.26
N ILE A 302 -1.53 -6.43 4.15
CA ILE A 302 -0.64 -7.58 3.97
C ILE A 302 0.75 -7.04 3.60
N LEU A 303 1.77 -7.50 4.31
CA LEU A 303 3.16 -7.10 4.07
C LEU A 303 3.88 -8.19 3.28
N PHE A 304 4.73 -7.79 2.34
CA PHE A 304 5.55 -8.71 1.56
C PHE A 304 7.02 -8.35 1.73
N ALA A 305 7.77 -9.19 2.43
CA ALA A 305 9.23 -9.09 2.48
C ALA A 305 9.82 -9.82 1.27
N THR A 306 10.71 -9.15 0.54
CA THR A 306 11.33 -9.66 -0.69
C THR A 306 12.80 -9.93 -0.45
N PHE A 307 13.28 -11.10 -0.88
CA PHE A 307 14.67 -11.52 -0.77
C PHE A 307 15.23 -11.77 -2.17
N THR A 308 16.29 -11.06 -2.53
CA THR A 308 17.02 -11.30 -3.78
C THR A 308 18.23 -12.15 -3.46
N VAL A 309 18.20 -13.40 -3.94
CA VAL A 309 19.31 -14.34 -3.78
C VAL A 309 20.18 -14.28 -5.03
N THR A 310 21.42 -13.80 -4.89
CA THR A 310 22.40 -13.74 -5.98
C THR A 310 23.53 -14.71 -5.70
N LYS A 311 24.17 -15.21 -6.76
CA LYS A 311 25.37 -16.03 -6.61
C LYS A 311 26.55 -15.10 -6.37
N SER A 312 27.29 -15.31 -5.30
CA SER A 312 28.61 -14.73 -5.13
C SER A 312 29.64 -15.84 -4.95
N MET A 313 30.90 -15.56 -5.26
CA MET A 313 32.03 -16.41 -4.91
C MET A 313 32.79 -15.84 -3.71
N PHE A 314 32.67 -14.53 -3.49
CA PHE A 314 33.23 -13.77 -2.38
C PHE A 314 32.12 -13.06 -1.63
N THR A 315 32.23 -12.99 -0.31
CA THR A 315 31.31 -12.28 0.59
C THR A 315 32.07 -11.20 1.34
N ALA A 316 31.41 -10.09 1.66
CA ALA A 316 31.99 -9.06 2.52
C ALA A 316 32.38 -9.66 3.88
N SER A 317 33.51 -9.23 4.43
CA SER A 317 34.08 -9.66 5.71
C SER A 317 34.38 -8.42 6.57
N GLU A 318 34.09 -8.52 7.86
CA GLU A 318 34.50 -7.52 8.87
C GLU A 318 35.80 -7.91 9.59
N ASN A 319 36.29 -9.13 9.36
CA ASN A 319 37.52 -9.61 9.96
C ASN A 319 38.73 -9.19 9.12
N SER A 320 39.84 -8.88 9.80
CA SER A 320 41.12 -8.68 9.15
C SER A 320 41.55 -9.93 8.39
N LEU A 321 41.99 -9.72 7.15
CA LEU A 321 42.45 -10.79 6.28
C LEU A 321 43.83 -11.28 6.75
N THR A 322 44.02 -12.59 6.83
CA THR A 322 45.26 -13.22 7.34
C THR A 322 46.00 -14.01 6.27
N GLU A 323 45.47 -14.01 5.05
CA GLU A 323 46.04 -14.65 3.88
C GLU A 323 47.36 -14.01 3.41
N THR A 324 48.06 -14.66 2.48
CA THR A 324 49.32 -14.13 1.94
C THR A 324 49.03 -13.16 0.79
N VAL A 325 49.53 -11.92 0.89
CA VAL A 325 49.42 -10.93 -0.19
C VAL A 325 50.11 -11.44 -1.46
N LEU A 326 49.41 -11.35 -2.59
CA LEU A 326 49.95 -11.69 -3.91
C LEU A 326 50.87 -10.59 -4.42
N ASP A 327 51.99 -10.99 -5.03
CA ASP A 327 52.91 -10.06 -5.68
C ASP A 327 52.35 -9.59 -7.03
N ALA A 328 51.96 -8.32 -7.09
CA ALA A 328 51.42 -7.67 -8.26
C ALA A 328 52.48 -7.00 -9.16
N SER A 329 53.78 -7.12 -8.85
CA SER A 329 54.87 -6.42 -9.54
C SER A 329 54.90 -6.64 -11.07
N SER A 330 54.42 -7.80 -11.52
CA SER A 330 54.39 -8.19 -12.94
C SER A 330 53.03 -7.97 -13.63
N TRP A 331 52.01 -7.56 -12.89
CA TRP A 331 50.64 -7.47 -13.40
C TRP A 331 50.46 -6.29 -14.35
N LYS A 332 49.54 -6.44 -15.29
CA LYS A 332 49.12 -5.34 -16.17
C LYS A 332 47.80 -4.79 -15.68
N ILE A 333 47.78 -3.50 -15.39
CA ILE A 333 46.61 -2.82 -14.85
C ILE A 333 46.17 -1.78 -15.86
N THR A 334 44.88 -1.76 -16.15
CA THR A 334 44.26 -0.85 -17.11
C THR A 334 43.01 -0.26 -16.48
N ASN A 335 42.71 0.99 -16.81
CA ASN A 335 41.43 1.61 -16.52
C ASN A 335 40.68 1.83 -17.83
N ARG A 336 39.39 1.51 -17.85
CA ARG A 336 38.51 1.77 -18.98
C ARG A 336 37.43 2.76 -18.52
N TYR A 337 37.35 3.89 -19.24
CA TYR A 337 36.48 5.03 -18.97
C TYR A 337 36.91 5.88 -17.75
N GLY A 338 37.16 7.17 -17.99
CA GLY A 338 37.53 8.15 -16.95
C GLY A 338 38.75 9.00 -17.30
N THR A 339 38.70 10.29 -16.96
CA THR A 339 39.90 11.11 -16.72
C THR A 339 40.37 10.76 -15.32
N SER A 340 41.47 10.02 -15.18
CA SER A 340 42.01 9.63 -13.88
C SER A 340 43.38 10.24 -13.66
N GLU A 341 43.67 10.65 -12.44
CA GLU A 341 44.97 11.18 -12.03
C GLU A 341 45.64 10.24 -11.02
N GLY A 342 46.97 10.17 -11.06
CA GLY A 342 47.77 9.25 -10.24
C GLY A 342 48.18 7.96 -10.97
N ASP A 343 49.18 7.27 -10.40
CA ASP A 343 49.70 6.02 -10.95
C ASP A 343 48.86 4.83 -10.47
N ILE A 344 47.99 4.31 -11.33
CA ILE A 344 47.11 3.17 -11.04
C ILE A 344 47.86 1.92 -10.56
N LYS A 345 49.16 1.78 -10.88
CA LYS A 345 49.96 0.66 -10.38
C LYS A 345 50.16 0.72 -8.88
N LYS A 346 50.20 1.93 -8.29
CA LYS A 346 50.41 2.11 -6.84
C LYS A 346 49.35 1.41 -6.00
N LEU A 347 48.11 1.34 -6.50
CA LEU A 347 47.00 0.63 -5.84
C LEU A 347 47.35 -0.82 -5.47
N PHE A 348 48.23 -1.48 -6.23
CA PHE A 348 48.57 -2.89 -6.03
C PHE A 348 49.99 -3.09 -5.50
N THR A 349 50.68 -2.01 -5.10
CA THR A 349 52.03 -2.07 -4.53
C THR A 349 52.00 -2.01 -3.01
N THR A 350 53.10 -2.40 -2.37
CA THR A 350 53.29 -2.27 -0.92
C THR A 350 53.74 -0.85 -0.51
N SER A 351 53.58 0.16 -1.38
CA SER A 351 54.02 1.52 -1.08
C SER A 351 53.24 2.10 0.11
N THR A 352 53.94 2.77 1.01
CA THR A 352 53.41 3.39 2.24
C THR A 352 53.30 4.91 2.14
N ASP A 353 53.46 5.49 0.95
CA ASP A 353 53.26 6.93 0.74
C ASP A 353 51.76 7.23 0.68
N GLU A 354 51.23 7.80 1.77
CA GLU A 354 49.82 8.19 1.97
C GLU A 354 49.36 9.37 1.07
N THR A 355 50.24 9.91 0.22
CA THR A 355 49.98 11.16 -0.53
C THR A 355 49.67 10.96 -2.02
N ASP A 356 49.50 9.72 -2.50
CA ASP A 356 49.34 9.39 -3.92
C ASP A 356 48.18 8.41 -4.21
N GLY A 357 47.00 8.69 -3.68
CA GLY A 357 45.78 7.95 -4.03
C GLY A 357 45.48 8.03 -5.53
N TYR A 358 44.83 6.99 -6.07
CA TYR A 358 44.35 6.97 -7.44
C TYR A 358 43.01 7.71 -7.53
N TYR A 359 43.04 8.87 -8.17
CA TYR A 359 41.89 9.76 -8.24
C TYR A 359 41.03 9.45 -9.46
N VAL A 360 39.73 9.31 -9.23
CA VAL A 360 38.77 8.83 -10.21
C VAL A 360 37.67 9.89 -10.37
N HIS A 361 37.53 10.48 -11.57
CA HIS A 361 36.58 11.57 -11.88
C HIS A 361 35.33 11.11 -12.63
N GLU A 362 34.22 11.83 -12.47
CA GLU A 362 32.88 11.58 -12.99
C GLU A 362 32.83 11.01 -14.43
N SER A 363 32.43 9.74 -14.51
CA SER A 363 31.85 9.09 -15.68
C SER A 363 31.03 7.90 -15.17
N ASP A 364 29.96 7.52 -15.89
CA ASP A 364 28.88 6.70 -15.33
C ASP A 364 29.35 5.37 -14.71
N HIS A 365 30.52 4.81 -15.05
CA HIS A 365 31.05 3.58 -14.46
C HIS A 365 32.59 3.54 -14.61
N HIS A 366 33.33 3.35 -13.52
CA HIS A 366 34.79 3.17 -13.58
C HIS A 366 35.19 1.71 -13.48
N GLU A 367 35.98 1.24 -14.43
CA GLU A 367 36.43 -0.15 -14.49
C GLU A 367 37.96 -0.26 -14.43
N ILE A 368 38.48 -0.73 -13.29
CA ILE A 368 39.88 -1.13 -13.17
C ILE A 368 39.99 -2.61 -13.52
N THR A 369 40.77 -2.94 -14.55
CA THR A 369 41.04 -4.32 -14.98
C THR A 369 42.49 -4.68 -14.74
N VAL A 370 42.70 -5.80 -14.05
CA VAL A 370 43.99 -6.41 -13.72
C VAL A 370 44.15 -7.70 -14.54
N ASP A 371 45.19 -7.80 -15.36
CA ASP A 371 45.71 -9.06 -15.90
C ASP A 371 46.85 -9.54 -15.00
N CYS A 372 46.59 -10.61 -14.25
CA CYS A 372 47.56 -11.24 -13.36
C CYS A 372 48.70 -11.95 -14.13
N MET A 373 48.71 -11.89 -15.47
CA MET A 373 49.64 -12.49 -16.43
C MET A 373 49.60 -14.02 -16.50
N VAL A 374 49.22 -14.68 -15.41
CA VAL A 374 49.03 -16.12 -15.28
C VAL A 374 47.76 -16.40 -14.49
N GLU A 375 47.25 -17.64 -14.59
CA GLU A 375 46.19 -18.10 -13.70
C GLU A 375 46.67 -18.01 -12.25
N THR A 376 45.92 -17.27 -11.45
CA THR A 376 46.25 -16.90 -10.08
C THR A 376 45.12 -17.31 -9.16
N GLY A 377 45.47 -17.95 -8.04
CA GLY A 377 44.54 -18.29 -6.97
C GLY A 377 44.27 -17.08 -6.09
N VAL A 378 43.01 -16.68 -5.99
CA VAL A 378 42.57 -15.55 -5.16
C VAL A 378 41.62 -16.07 -4.09
N LYS A 379 41.88 -15.75 -2.83
CA LYS A 379 41.07 -16.16 -1.69
C LYS A 379 40.40 -14.98 -0.99
N SER A 380 41.06 -13.83 -0.95
CA SER A 380 40.48 -12.61 -0.42
C SER A 380 40.97 -11.35 -1.14
N ILE A 381 40.19 -10.29 -1.04
CA ILE A 381 40.42 -9.00 -1.68
C ILE A 381 40.06 -7.91 -0.67
N GLU A 382 40.88 -6.88 -0.57
CA GLU A 382 40.63 -5.69 0.25
C GLU A 382 40.72 -4.45 -0.61
N ILE A 383 39.80 -3.51 -0.41
CA ILE A 383 39.74 -2.23 -1.10
C ILE A 383 39.73 -1.13 -0.04
N ASP A 384 40.72 -0.25 -0.11
CA ASP A 384 40.91 0.89 0.79
C ASP A 384 40.65 2.20 0.02
N ALA A 385 39.82 3.07 0.59
CA ALA A 385 39.40 4.32 -0.02
C ALA A 385 39.21 5.43 1.03
N SER A 386 39.84 6.58 0.80
CA SER A 386 39.78 7.77 1.65
C SER A 386 38.92 8.90 1.06
N GLN A 387 38.47 9.79 1.96
CA GLN A 387 37.67 11.00 1.69
C GLN A 387 36.26 10.75 1.13
N ASP A 388 36.17 10.38 -0.15
CA ASP A 388 34.92 10.23 -0.90
C ASP A 388 34.81 8.78 -1.38
N GLN A 389 34.19 7.91 -0.55
CA GLN A 389 34.04 6.49 -0.87
C GLN A 389 33.10 6.28 -2.07
N PRO A 390 33.34 5.25 -2.91
CA PRO A 390 32.36 4.88 -3.93
C PRO A 390 31.03 4.53 -3.27
N LYS A 391 29.94 4.72 -4.01
CA LYS A 391 28.62 4.28 -3.59
C LYS A 391 28.56 2.77 -3.45
N ASP A 392 29.04 2.08 -4.46
CA ASP A 392 29.06 0.65 -4.48
C ASP A 392 30.22 0.13 -5.34
N VAL A 393 30.61 -1.11 -5.06
CA VAL A 393 31.62 -1.83 -5.82
C VAL A 393 31.13 -3.21 -6.21
N THR A 394 31.50 -3.63 -7.42
CA THR A 394 31.26 -4.98 -7.93
C THR A 394 32.53 -5.57 -8.53
N ILE A 395 32.89 -6.79 -8.15
CA ILE A 395 34.09 -7.49 -8.63
C ILE A 395 33.71 -8.60 -9.62
N TYR A 396 34.48 -8.71 -10.70
CA TYR A 396 34.32 -9.71 -11.74
C TYR A 396 35.62 -10.45 -12.01
N PHE A 397 35.52 -11.76 -12.25
CA PHE A 397 36.65 -12.60 -12.69
C PHE A 397 36.46 -13.06 -14.14
N SER A 398 37.57 -13.26 -14.85
CA SER A 398 37.59 -13.83 -16.19
C SER A 398 38.88 -14.63 -16.42
N ALA A 399 38.79 -15.70 -17.23
CA ALA A 399 39.94 -16.50 -17.63
C ALA A 399 40.65 -15.91 -18.88
N ASP A 400 39.92 -15.18 -19.71
CA ASP A 400 40.36 -14.72 -21.04
C ASP A 400 40.25 -13.20 -21.24
N GLY A 401 39.67 -12.49 -20.28
CA GLY A 401 39.47 -11.04 -20.32
C GLY A 401 38.26 -10.61 -21.17
N GLN A 402 37.45 -11.56 -21.65
CA GLN A 402 36.25 -11.32 -22.47
C GLN A 402 34.99 -11.78 -21.74
N ASP A 403 34.99 -13.00 -21.22
CA ASP A 403 33.86 -13.57 -20.50
C ASP A 403 33.95 -13.26 -19.01
N TRP A 404 33.25 -12.21 -18.58
CA TRP A 404 33.25 -11.72 -17.21
C TRP A 404 32.15 -12.35 -16.37
N LYS A 405 32.54 -12.91 -15.21
CA LYS A 405 31.61 -13.43 -14.21
C LYS A 405 31.69 -12.57 -12.97
N GLN A 406 30.56 -12.00 -12.57
CA GLN A 406 30.45 -11.32 -11.28
C GLN A 406 30.75 -12.33 -10.15
N VAL A 407 31.63 -11.96 -9.23
CA VAL A 407 32.09 -12.82 -8.13
C VAL A 407 31.76 -12.26 -6.74
N THR A 408 31.34 -11.00 -6.63
CA THR A 408 30.74 -10.43 -5.41
C THR A 408 29.30 -10.04 -5.69
N ALA A 409 28.45 -9.95 -4.66
CA ALA A 409 27.28 -9.07 -4.81
C ALA A 409 27.76 -7.61 -4.95
N THR A 410 26.88 -6.73 -5.42
CA THR A 410 27.15 -5.29 -5.37
C THR A 410 27.07 -4.87 -3.91
N GLU A 411 28.20 -4.43 -3.36
CA GLU A 411 28.31 -4.07 -1.94
C GLU A 411 28.42 -2.56 -1.78
N ASN A 412 27.70 -2.03 -0.80
CA ASN A 412 27.72 -0.62 -0.47
C ASN A 412 28.97 -0.30 0.38
N MET A 413 29.74 0.70 -0.03
CA MET A 413 30.93 1.15 0.72
C MET A 413 30.65 2.32 1.67
N LEU A 414 29.41 2.82 1.76
CA LEU A 414 29.04 3.89 2.70
C LEU A 414 29.53 3.59 4.12
N ASP A 415 30.21 4.59 4.68
CA ASP A 415 30.74 4.59 6.04
C ASP A 415 31.85 3.56 6.29
N LYS A 416 32.50 3.04 5.25
CA LYS A 416 33.60 2.05 5.34
C LYS A 416 34.85 2.50 4.59
N GLU A 417 35.90 2.82 5.34
CA GLU A 417 37.23 3.12 4.78
C GLU A 417 37.84 1.90 4.10
N VAL A 418 37.60 0.71 4.65
CA VAL A 418 38.10 -0.56 4.13
C VAL A 418 36.96 -1.53 3.88
N LEU A 419 36.92 -2.11 2.68
CA LEU A 419 36.00 -3.19 2.33
C LEU A 419 36.76 -4.46 2.00
N SER A 420 36.59 -5.47 2.85
CA SER A 420 37.23 -6.78 2.69
C SER A 420 36.23 -7.81 2.14
N PHE A 421 36.68 -8.65 1.21
CA PHE A 421 35.94 -9.72 0.57
C PHE A 421 36.69 -11.04 0.73
N GLN A 422 36.00 -12.09 1.16
CA GLN A 422 36.61 -13.40 1.37
C GLN A 422 35.82 -14.50 0.66
N SER A 423 36.53 -15.52 0.18
CA SER A 423 35.97 -16.76 -0.33
C SER A 423 36.35 -17.92 0.58
N GLY A 424 35.42 -18.87 0.77
CA GLY A 424 35.68 -20.09 1.56
C GLY A 424 36.76 -21.00 0.94
N LYS A 425 37.07 -20.81 -0.34
CA LYS A 425 38.17 -21.51 -1.03
C LYS A 425 38.83 -20.61 -2.06
N GLU A 426 40.05 -20.96 -2.43
CA GLU A 426 40.79 -20.30 -3.50
C GLU A 426 40.00 -20.35 -4.83
N ARG A 427 39.90 -19.20 -5.50
CA ARG A 427 39.26 -19.02 -6.80
C ARG A 427 40.31 -18.66 -7.83
N LYS A 428 40.45 -19.53 -8.82
CA LYS A 428 41.39 -19.34 -9.92
C LYS A 428 40.84 -18.34 -10.92
N THR A 429 41.64 -17.35 -11.28
CA THR A 429 41.34 -16.38 -12.33
C THR A 429 42.62 -15.87 -12.96
N ARG A 430 42.56 -15.35 -14.19
CA ARG A 430 43.65 -14.58 -14.78
C ARG A 430 43.38 -13.09 -14.75
N TYR A 431 42.11 -12.72 -14.93
CA TYR A 431 41.69 -11.34 -15.00
C TYR A 431 40.74 -11.00 -13.85
N ILE A 432 40.91 -9.82 -13.28
CA ILE A 432 40.05 -9.27 -12.23
C ILE A 432 39.61 -7.89 -12.68
N LYS A 433 38.32 -7.61 -12.57
CA LYS A 433 37.76 -6.29 -12.86
C LYS A 433 37.00 -5.77 -11.67
N PHE A 434 37.32 -4.54 -11.28
CA PHE A 434 36.65 -3.78 -10.24
C PHE A 434 35.80 -2.71 -10.92
N SER A 435 34.49 -2.75 -10.69
CA SER A 435 33.53 -1.75 -11.16
C SER A 435 33.10 -0.91 -9.98
N PHE A 436 33.33 0.41 -10.06
CA PHE A 436 32.97 1.37 -9.03
C PHE A 436 31.88 2.31 -9.53
N ASN A 437 30.89 2.54 -8.67
CA ASN A 437 29.83 3.52 -8.86
C ASN A 437 30.02 4.66 -7.85
N LEU A 438 29.89 5.92 -8.27
CA LEU A 438 30.25 7.08 -7.44
C LEU A 438 29.01 7.82 -6.93
N PHE A 439 29.11 8.46 -5.75
CA PHE A 439 28.09 9.41 -5.25
C PHE A 439 28.31 10.83 -5.74
N GLN A 440 29.58 11.24 -5.84
CA GLN A 440 30.03 12.59 -6.17
C GLN A 440 30.84 12.57 -7.47
N GLU A 441 31.27 13.75 -7.92
CA GLU A 441 32.10 13.94 -9.10
C GLU A 441 33.47 13.23 -9.02
N SER A 442 33.89 12.74 -7.85
CA SER A 442 35.15 12.04 -7.69
C SER A 442 35.24 11.09 -6.49
N MET A 443 36.23 10.19 -6.52
CA MET A 443 36.72 9.43 -5.36
C MET A 443 38.24 9.28 -5.37
N THR A 444 38.81 8.90 -4.22
CA THR A 444 40.21 8.50 -4.07
C THR A 444 40.30 7.04 -3.62
N LEU A 445 40.90 6.19 -4.46
CA LEU A 445 41.26 4.82 -4.07
C LEU A 445 42.70 4.82 -3.57
N ASP A 446 42.95 4.28 -2.38
CA ASP A 446 44.29 4.27 -1.80
C ASP A 446 45.01 2.95 -2.08
N LYS A 447 44.29 1.83 -1.96
CA LYS A 447 44.89 0.51 -2.10
C LYS A 447 43.89 -0.58 -2.49
N ILE A 448 44.35 -1.53 -3.28
CA ILE A 448 43.68 -2.80 -3.53
C ILE A 448 44.65 -3.94 -3.22
N THR A 449 44.34 -4.71 -2.17
CA THR A 449 45.15 -5.85 -1.75
C THR A 449 44.46 -7.14 -2.20
N ILE A 450 45.19 -8.02 -2.90
CA ILE A 450 44.67 -9.34 -3.30
C ILE A 450 45.51 -10.41 -2.62
N LEU A 451 44.84 -11.37 -1.97
CA LEU A 451 45.50 -12.37 -1.15
C LEU A 451 45.08 -13.80 -1.55
N LYS A 452 45.96 -14.76 -1.23
CA LYS A 452 45.76 -16.20 -1.44
C LYS A 452 45.79 -17.01 -0.14
#